data_AF-V9GGM3-F1
#
_entry.id   AF-V9GGM3-F1
#
_cell.length_a   1.000
_cell.length_b   1.000
_cell.length_c   1.000
_cell.angle_alpha   90.00
_cell.angle_beta   90.00
_cell.angle_gamma   90.00
#
_symmetry.space_group_name_H-M   'P 1'
#
loop_
_entity.id
_entity.type
_entity.pdbx_description
1 polymer ?
#
loop_
_entity_poly.entity_id
_entity_poly.type
_entity_poly.pdbx_seq_one_letter_code
_entity_poly.pdbx_strand_id
1 'polypeptide(L)' 'MRKKEFLIVALLNFLAAVAFLVVVVITDRSSWQWGFSVVALLFAIGGVGNLVLHSKNK' A
#
# COMPACT_ATOMS: atom_id res chain seq x y z
N MET A 1 16.03 4.18 10.82
CA MET A 1 15.00 4.77 9.94
C MET A 1 14.69 6.18 10.38
N ARG A 2 14.69 7.16 9.47
CA ARG A 2 14.28 8.52 9.81
C ARG A 2 12.76 8.55 9.97
N LYS A 3 12.24 9.28 10.97
CA LYS A 3 10.78 9.35 11.27
C LYS A 3 9.91 9.62 10.04
N LYS A 4 10.38 10.44 9.10
CA LYS A 4 9.68 10.79 7.85
C LYS A 4 9.50 9.61 6.89
N GLU A 5 10.52 8.76 6.78
CA GLU A 5 10.55 7.64 5.85
C GLU A 5 9.60 6.52 6.29
N PHE A 6 9.58 6.24 7.61
CA PHE A 6 8.61 5.34 8.22
C PHE A 6 7.17 5.83 8.02
N LEU A 7 6.94 7.14 8.16
CA LEU A 7 5.61 7.73 8.02
C LEU A 7 5.06 7.58 6.59
N ILE A 8 5.92 7.66 5.57
CA ILE A 8 5.55 7.43 4.16
C ILE A 8 5.12 5.97 3.94
N VAL A 9 5.90 5.00 4.44
CA VAL A 9 5.55 3.57 4.33
C VAL A 9 4.24 3.26 5.07
N ALA A 10 4.07 3.83 6.26
CA ALA A 10 2.85 3.67 7.04
C ALA A 10 1.62 4.26 6.31
N LEU A 11 1.77 5.44 5.70
CA LEU A 11 0.70 6.09 4.93
C LEU A 11 0.30 5.27 3.70
N LEU A 12 1.26 4.69 2.97
CA LEU A 12 0.99 3.82 1.84
C LEU A 12 0.21 2.56 2.24
N ASN A 13 0.59 1.93 3.36
CA ASN A 13 -0.15 0.79 3.89
C ASN A 13 -1.56 1.16 4.34
N PHE A 14 -1.73 2.33 4.96
CA PHE A 14 -3.06 2.84 5.34
C PHE A 14 -3.94 3.09 4.10
N LEU A 15 -3.41 3.73 3.06
CA LEU A 15 -4.12 3.95 1.81
C LEU A 15 -4.49 2.63 1.12
N ALA A 16 -3.61 1.63 1.16
CA ALA A 16 -3.90 0.31 0.62
C ALA A 16 -5.08 -0.36 1.34
N ALA A 17 -5.14 -0.24 2.67
CA ALA A 17 -6.25 -0.76 3.47
C ALA A 17 -7.57 -0.04 3.16
N VAL A 18 -7.56 1.28 3.03
CA VAL A 18 -8.76 2.06 2.64
C VAL A 18 -9.21 1.67 1.24
N ALA A 19 -8.29 1.57 0.27
CA ALA A 19 -8.60 1.15 -1.09
C ALA A 19 -9.21 -0.27 -1.12
N PHE A 20 -8.69 -1.20 -0.31
CA PHE A 20 -9.26 -2.54 -0.18
C PHE A 20 -10.72 -2.50 0.29
N LEU A 21 -11.01 -1.72 1.33
CA LEU A 21 -12.38 -1.57 1.83
C LEU A 21 -13.31 -0.98 0.78
N VAL A 22 -12.86 0.04 0.05
CA VAL A 22 -13.64 0.62 -1.06
C VAL A 22 -13.95 -0.44 -2.12
N VAL A 23 -12.97 -1.25 -2.52
CA VAL A 23 -13.17 -2.30 -3.51
C VAL A 23 -14.17 -3.35 -3.01
N VAL A 24 -14.07 -3.79 -1.77
CA VAL A 24 -14.93 -4.87 -1.26
C VAL A 24 -16.36 -4.38 -0.95
N VAL A 25 -16.51 -3.16 -0.43
CA VAL A 25 -17.79 -2.66 0.10
C VAL A 25 -18.56 -1.84 -0.93
N ILE A 26 -17.87 -1.14 -1.83
CA ILE A 26 -18.49 -0.13 -2.70
C ILE A 26 -18.54 -0.60 -4.15
N THR A 27 -17.53 -1.33 -4.65
CA THR A 27 -17.46 -1.69 -6.07
C THR A 27 -18.06 -3.06 -6.37
N ASP A 28 -18.64 -3.19 -7.57
CA ASP A 28 -19.15 -4.47 -8.07
C ASP A 28 -18.03 -5.48 -8.32
N ARG A 29 -18.36 -6.77 -8.18
CA ARG A 29 -17.40 -7.88 -8.39
C ARG A 29 -16.73 -7.86 -9.77
N SER A 30 -17.40 -7.37 -10.81
CA SER A 30 -16.81 -7.23 -12.15
C SER A 30 -15.62 -6.25 -12.18
N SER A 31 -15.58 -5.29 -11.25
CA SER A 31 -14.52 -4.29 -11.12
C SER A 31 -13.44 -4.66 -10.10
N TRP A 32 -13.62 -5.76 -9.36
CA TRP A 32 -12.70 -6.18 -8.30
C TRP A 32 -11.29 -6.48 -8.80
N GLN A 33 -11.14 -7.01 -10.01
CA GLN A 33 -9.82 -7.26 -10.59
C GLN A 33 -9.01 -5.97 -10.70
N TRP A 34 -9.61 -4.90 -11.22
CA TRP A 34 -8.98 -3.58 -11.31
C TRP A 34 -8.76 -2.96 -9.93
N GLY A 35 -9.77 -3.05 -9.06
CA GLY A 35 -9.68 -2.56 -7.69
C GLY A 35 -8.53 -3.18 -6.89
N PHE A 36 -8.44 -4.52 -6.89
CA PHE A 36 -7.38 -5.23 -6.20
C PHE A 36 -6.02 -5.04 -6.86
N SER A 37 -5.94 -4.76 -8.16
CA SER A 37 -4.68 -4.38 -8.83
C SER A 37 -4.10 -3.09 -8.24
N VAL A 38 -4.95 -2.10 -7.94
CA VAL A 38 -4.53 -0.85 -7.28
C VAL A 38 -4.09 -1.09 -5.83
N VAL A 39 -4.85 -1.91 -5.09
CA VAL A 39 -4.48 -2.29 -3.71
C VAL A 39 -3.13 -3.00 -3.68
N ALA A 40 -2.91 -3.97 -4.58
CA ALA A 40 -1.66 -4.70 -4.68
C ALA A 40 -0.49 -3.77 -5.04
N LEU A 41 -0.69 -2.80 -5.93
CA LEU A 41 0.33 -1.81 -6.28
C LEU A 41 0.74 -0.96 -5.07
N LEU A 42 -0.22 -0.49 -4.26
CA LEU A 42 0.06 0.29 -3.06
C LEU A 42 0.89 -0.50 -2.03
N PHE A 43 0.55 -1.78 -1.81
CA PHE A 43 1.34 -2.65 -0.95
C PHE A 43 2.73 -2.94 -1.52
N ALA A 44 2.85 -3.14 -2.83
CA ALA A 44 4.14 -3.37 -3.48
C ALA A 44 5.09 -2.16 -3.30
N ILE A 45 4.58 -0.94 -3.53
CA ILE A 45 5.36 0.29 -3.33
C ILE A 45 5.75 0.44 -1.86
N GLY A 46 4.81 0.23 -0.93
CA GLY A 46 5.08 0.28 0.51
C GLY A 46 6.14 -0.74 0.95
N GLY A 47 6.06 -1.97 0.44
CA GLY A 47 7.00 -3.05 0.72
C GLY A 47 8.41 -2.78 0.18
N VAL A 48 8.51 -2.35 -1.09
CA VAL A 48 9.79 -1.96 -1.70
C VAL A 48 10.40 -0.77 -0.96
N GLY A 49 9.59 0.24 -0.62
CA GLY A 49 10.02 1.38 0.18
C GLY A 49 10.62 0.93 1.52
N ASN A 50 9.95 0.02 2.22
CA ASN A 50 10.43 -0.53 3.48
C ASN A 50 11.76 -1.32 3.32
N LEU A 51 11.87 -2.15 2.28
CA LEU A 51 13.09 -2.91 1.95
C LEU A 51 14.29 -1.99 1.67
N VAL A 52 14.08 -0.94 0.88
CA VAL A 52 15.12 0.06 0.56
C VAL A 52 15.56 0.80 1.83
N LEU A 53 14.61 1.21 2.67
CA LEU A 53 14.89 1.89 3.93
C LEU A 53 15.61 0.99 4.93
N HIS A 54 15.26 -0.29 4.99
CA HIS A 54 15.96 -1.27 5.81
C HIS A 54 17.40 -1.46 5.32
N SER A 55 17.60 -1.60 4.01
CA SER A 55 18.93 -1.77 3.40
C SER A 55 19.83 -0.55 3.60
N LYS A 56 19.27 0.67 3.61
CA LYS A 56 20.02 1.92 3.88
C LYS A 56 20.32 2.16 5.37
N ASN A 57 19.63 1.49 6.29
CA ASN A 57 19.84 1.62 7.74
C ASN A 57 20.66 0.47 8.34
N LYS A 58 21.08 -0.52 7.54
CA LYS A 58 22.18 -1.43 7.88
C LYS A 58 23.51 -0.74 7.57
#